data_AF-A0A1Q9S2H4-F1
#
_entry.id   AF-A0A1Q9S2H4-F1
#
_cell.length_a   1.000
_cell.length_b   1.000
_cell.length_c   1.000
_cell.angle_alpha   90.00
_cell.angle_beta   90.00
_cell.angle_gamma   90.00
#
_symmetry.space_group_name_H-M   'P 1'
#
loop_
_entity.id
_entity.type
_entity.pdbx_description
1 polymer ?
#
loop_
_entity_poly.entity_id
_entity_poly.type
_entity_poly.pdbx_seq_one_letter_code
_entity_poly.pdbx_strand_id
1 'polypeptide(L)'
;MRGAGNSGLGDLQVGERVVVSVEGTGDAATAEAIWVPQASVTGTVTALSGETATVVSVDGLSVPVDTTGLSQKPAVGDVVVLTGTADAGTIRADGIRVLPKAS
;
A
#
# COMPACT_ATOMS: atom_id res chain seq x y z
N MET A 1 -12.65 5.57 -8.11
CA MET A 1 -11.42 4.97 -7.57
C MET A 1 -10.40 5.01 -8.70
N ARG A 2 -9.21 5.63 -8.54
CA ARG A 2 -8.19 5.77 -9.61
C ARG A 2 -6.88 5.15 -9.12
N GLY A 3 -6.49 4.02 -9.70
CA GLY A 3 -5.13 3.48 -9.64
C GLY A 3 -4.58 3.43 -11.07
N ALA A 4 -3.25 3.47 -11.23
CA ALA A 4 -2.64 3.25 -12.54
C ALA A 4 -3.06 1.85 -13.03
N GLY A 5 -3.81 1.80 -14.13
CA GLY A 5 -4.29 0.54 -14.70
C GLY A 5 -3.13 -0.13 -15.41
N ASN A 6 -2.81 -1.37 -15.02
CA ASN A 6 -1.91 -2.21 -15.80
C ASN A 6 -2.66 -2.58 -17.08
N SER A 7 -2.08 -2.26 -18.23
CA SER A 7 -2.69 -2.43 -19.55
C SER A 7 -2.60 -3.87 -20.06
N GLY A 8 -1.77 -4.72 -19.44
CA GLY A 8 -1.69 -6.14 -19.72
C GLY A 8 -0.91 -6.94 -18.67
N LEU A 9 -0.91 -8.27 -18.82
CA LEU A 9 -0.24 -9.20 -17.89
C LEU A 9 1.28 -8.99 -17.79
N GLY A 10 1.91 -8.46 -18.85
CA GLY A 10 3.36 -8.17 -18.88
C GLY A 10 3.77 -6.98 -18.02
N ASP A 11 2.81 -6.17 -17.58
CA ASP A 11 3.05 -5.02 -16.70
C ASP A 11 3.10 -5.45 -15.21
N LEU A 12 2.79 -6.73 -14.92
CA LEU A 12 2.70 -7.26 -13.56
C LEU A 12 4.05 -7.75 -13.04
N GLN A 13 4.37 -7.39 -11.80
CA GLN A 13 5.54 -7.86 -11.07
C GLN A 13 5.19 -9.07 -10.19
N VAL A 14 6.17 -9.95 -9.99
CA VAL A 14 6.01 -11.10 -9.08
C VAL A 14 5.77 -10.58 -7.67
N GLY A 15 4.68 -11.03 -7.03
CA GLY A 15 4.30 -10.61 -5.68
C GLY A 15 3.38 -9.39 -5.63
N GLU A 16 3.09 -8.77 -6.78
CA GLU A 16 2.18 -7.64 -6.91
C GLU A 16 0.74 -8.07 -6.61
N ARG A 17 0.01 -7.24 -5.85
CA ARG A 17 -1.40 -7.48 -5.52
C ARG A 17 -2.28 -6.69 -6.49
N VAL A 18 -3.01 -7.40 -7.33
CA VAL A 18 -3.96 -6.83 -8.30
C VAL A 18 -5.39 -7.23 -7.97
N VAL A 19 -6.35 -6.43 -8.42
CA VAL A 19 -7.75 -6.85 -8.53
C VAL A 19 -8.05 -7.10 -10.01
N VAL A 20 -8.75 -8.20 -10.28
CA VAL A 20 -9.09 -8.63 -11.63
C VAL A 20 -10.61 -8.66 -11.77
N SER A 21 -11.14 -7.97 -12.78
CA SER A 21 -12.51 -8.20 -13.26
C SER A 21 -12.50 -9.39 -14.19
N VAL A 22 -13.33 -10.39 -13.89
CA VAL A 22 -13.42 -11.63 -14.67
C VAL A 22 -14.79 -11.67 -15.34
N GLU A 23 -14.79 -11.85 -16.66
CA GLU A 23 -15.99 -12.12 -17.45
C GLU A 23 -16.07 -13.61 -17.77
N GLY A 24 -17.27 -14.19 -17.73
CA GLY A 24 -17.51 -15.61 -18.01
C GLY A 24 -17.34 -16.53 -16.79
N THR A 25 -17.40 -17.84 -17.03
CA THR A 25 -17.28 -18.89 -16.00
C THR A 25 -16.53 -20.11 -16.53
N GLY A 26 -15.91 -20.89 -15.64
CA GLY A 26 -15.14 -22.07 -16.02
C GLY A 26 -13.94 -21.72 -16.91
N ASP A 27 -13.61 -22.60 -17.86
CA ASP A 27 -12.47 -22.42 -18.77
C ASP A 27 -12.63 -21.25 -19.76
N ALA A 28 -13.85 -20.70 -19.87
CA ALA A 28 -14.14 -19.54 -20.71
C ALA A 28 -13.94 -18.19 -19.97
N ALA A 29 -13.53 -18.22 -18.71
CA ALA A 29 -13.31 -17.00 -17.93
C ALA A 29 -12.13 -16.19 -18.50
N THR A 30 -12.37 -14.92 -18.83
CA THR A 30 -11.34 -13.98 -19.33
C THR A 30 -11.16 -12.81 -18.37
N ALA A 31 -9.92 -12.35 -18.22
CA ALA A 31 -9.62 -11.13 -17.47
C ALA A 31 -9.98 -9.92 -18.33
N GLU A 32 -11.02 -9.19 -17.92
CA GLU A 32 -11.51 -8.00 -18.63
C GLU A 32 -10.72 -6.74 -18.21
N ALA A 33 -10.33 -6.67 -16.94
CA ALA A 33 -9.55 -5.56 -16.40
C ALA A 33 -8.64 -6.02 -15.26
N ILE A 34 -7.43 -5.48 -15.21
CA ILE A 34 -6.45 -5.72 -14.16
C ILE A 34 -6.01 -4.35 -13.62
N TRP A 35 -6.14 -4.13 -12.31
CA TRP A 35 -5.68 -2.88 -11.70
C TRP A 35 -5.02 -3.11 -10.35
N VAL A 36 -4.11 -2.20 -10.00
CA VAL A 36 -3.45 -2.16 -8.70
C VAL A 36 -4.23 -1.21 -7.79
N PRO A 37 -4.88 -1.72 -6.73
CA PRO A 37 -5.52 -0.84 -5.76
C PRO A 37 -4.44 -0.08 -4.99
N GLN A 38 -4.66 1.21 -4.77
CA GLN A 38 -3.83 2.00 -3.87
C GLN A 38 -3.92 1.39 -2.47
N ALA A 39 -2.78 0.96 -1.93
CA ALA A 39 -2.67 0.50 -0.56
C ALA A 39 -2.69 1.70 0.39
N SER A 40 -3.29 1.51 1.56
CA SER A 40 -3.26 2.51 2.61
C SER A 40 -3.16 1.87 3.98
N VAL A 41 -2.40 2.50 4.88
CA VAL A 41 -2.37 2.16 6.29
C VAL A 41 -2.54 3.42 7.13
N THR A 42 -3.40 3.34 8.14
CA THR A 42 -3.57 4.39 9.15
C THR A 42 -3.20 3.81 10.51
N GLY A 43 -2.35 4.51 11.25
CA GLY A 43 -1.85 4.01 12.52
C GLY A 43 -0.75 4.85 13.14
N THR A 44 -0.09 4.29 14.16
CA THR A 44 1.02 4.94 14.86
C THR A 44 2.34 4.34 14.43
N VAL A 45 3.33 5.17 14.12
CA VAL A 45 4.69 4.72 13.83
C VAL A 45 5.38 4.32 15.13
N THR A 46 5.74 3.04 15.27
CA THR A 46 6.34 2.51 16.50
C THR A 46 7.84 2.27 16.38
N ALA A 47 8.34 2.11 15.15
CA ALA A 47 9.77 1.97 14.88
C ALA A 47 10.13 2.58 13.52
N LEU A 48 11.37 3.05 13.40
CA LEU A 48 11.97 3.49 12.15
C LEU A 48 13.39 2.91 12.08
N SER A 49 13.71 2.19 11.01
CA SER A 49 15.02 1.60 10.76
C SER A 49 15.44 1.89 9.33
N GLY A 50 16.29 2.90 9.14
CA GLY A 50 16.65 3.41 7.82
C GLY A 50 15.39 3.89 7.09
N GLU A 51 15.12 3.28 5.93
CA GLU A 51 13.97 3.61 5.07
C GLU A 51 12.70 2.82 5.40
N THR A 52 12.72 1.94 6.40
CA THR A 52 11.54 1.15 6.79
C THR A 52 10.92 1.68 8.08
N ALA A 53 9.66 2.06 8.02
CA ALA A 53 8.83 2.37 9.19
C ALA A 53 7.99 1.14 9.58
N THR A 54 7.81 0.91 10.87
CA THR A 54 6.80 -0.01 11.39
C THR A 54 5.61 0.79 11.89
N VAL A 55 4.44 0.53 11.31
CA VAL A 55 3.19 1.19 11.67
C VAL A 55 2.29 0.18 12.33
N VAL A 56 1.89 0.43 13.57
CA VAL A 56 0.80 -0.32 14.20
C VAL A 56 -0.50 0.32 13.74
N SER A 57 -1.25 -0.41 12.93
CA SER A 57 -2.53 0.04 12.40
C SER A 57 -3.55 0.25 13.52
N VAL A 58 -4.63 0.96 13.22
CA VAL A 58 -5.78 1.12 14.13
C VAL A 58 -6.38 -0.21 14.59
N ASP A 59 -6.21 -1.28 13.82
CA ASP A 59 -6.67 -2.64 14.14
C ASP A 59 -5.64 -3.44 14.97
N GLY A 60 -4.51 -2.82 15.33
CA GLY A 60 -3.44 -3.44 16.12
C GLY A 60 -2.45 -4.28 15.31
N LEU A 61 -2.53 -4.27 13.98
CA LEU A 61 -1.59 -5.00 13.12
C LEU A 61 -0.30 -4.21 12.90
N SER A 62 0.85 -4.83 13.11
CA SER A 62 2.14 -4.25 12.69
C SER A 62 2.34 -4.41 11.19
N VAL A 63 2.44 -3.28 10.49
CA VAL A 63 2.63 -3.21 9.04
C VAL A 63 3.99 -2.56 8.77
N PRO A 64 4.92 -3.26 8.07
CA PRO A 64 6.13 -2.63 7.57
C PRO A 64 5.78 -1.73 6.38
N VAL A 65 6.39 -0.56 6.34
CA VAL A 65 6.21 0.43 5.27
C VAL A 65 7.59 0.89 4.80
N ASP A 66 7.86 0.70 3.52
CA ASP A 66 8.99 1.34 2.84
C ASP A 66 8.66 2.81 2.61
N THR A 67 9.46 3.69 3.21
CA THR A 67 9.29 5.13 3.17
C THR A 67 10.20 5.80 2.15
N THR A 68 11.02 5.06 1.39
CA THR A 68 12.02 5.58 0.45
C THR A 68 11.45 6.66 -0.49
N GLY A 69 10.23 6.45 -0.99
CA GLY A 69 9.54 7.37 -1.91
C GLY A 69 8.97 8.65 -1.28
N LEU A 70 8.97 8.76 0.04
CA LEU A 70 8.43 9.93 0.74
C LEU A 70 9.44 11.07 0.81
N SER A 71 8.98 12.27 0.45
CA SER A 71 9.73 13.52 0.62
C SER A 71 9.86 13.94 2.09
N GLN A 72 8.88 13.59 2.92
CA GLN A 72 8.90 13.77 4.37
C GLN A 72 8.84 12.41 5.05
N LYS A 73 9.82 12.12 5.90
CA LYS A 73 9.84 10.88 6.69
C LYS A 73 8.99 11.05 7.96
N PRO A 74 8.23 10.03 8.37
CA PRO A 74 7.55 10.04 9.66
C PRO A 74 8.55 9.88 10.81
N ALA A 75 8.16 10.32 12.02
CA ALA A 75 8.90 10.01 13.24
C ALA A 75 8.17 8.96 14.09
N VAL A 76 8.93 8.26 14.95
CA VAL A 76 8.35 7.36 15.96
C VAL A 76 7.42 8.15 16.88
N GLY A 77 6.22 7.61 17.11
CA GLY A 77 5.15 8.24 17.88
C GLY A 77 4.21 9.12 17.05
N ASP A 78 4.45 9.28 15.75
CA ASP A 78 3.51 9.97 14.87
C ASP A 78 2.31 9.09 14.55
N VAL A 79 1.13 9.70 14.54
CA VAL A 79 -0.08 9.09 13.98
C VAL A 79 -0.14 9.52 12.51
N VAL A 80 -0.18 8.56 11.60
CA VAL A 80 -0.03 8.81 10.17
C VAL A 80 -1.11 8.10 9.36
N VAL A 81 -1.45 8.69 8.21
CA VAL A 81 -2.09 8.01 7.09
C VAL A 81 -1.05 7.92 5.99
N LEU A 82 -0.72 6.69 5.59
CA LEU A 82 0.22 6.41 4.51
C LEU A 82 -0.53 5.77 3.35
N THR A 83 -0.19 6.19 2.14
CA THR A 83 -0.68 5.60 0.89
C THR A 83 0.48 5.13 0.04
N GLY A 84 0.23 4.16 -0.82
CA GLY A 84 1.20 3.71 -1.81
C GLY A 84 0.79 2.41 -2.48
N THR A 85 1.78 1.59 -2.82
CA THR A 85 1.58 0.29 -3.48
C THR A 85 1.95 -0.84 -2.53
N ALA A 86 1.13 -1.88 -2.47
CA ALA A 86 1.46 -3.07 -1.69
C ALA A 86 2.39 -4.00 -2.49
N ASP A 87 3.51 -4.39 -1.88
CA ASP A 87 4.49 -5.31 -2.47
C ASP A 87 4.90 -6.35 -1.42
N ALA A 88 4.81 -7.64 -1.74
CA ALA A 88 5.37 -8.76 -0.96
C ALA A 88 5.30 -8.66 0.59
N GLY A 89 4.21 -8.11 1.16
CA GLY A 89 4.01 -7.96 2.61
C GLY A 89 4.41 -6.62 3.22
N THR A 90 4.84 -5.65 2.41
CA THR A 90 5.09 -4.26 2.77
C THR A 90 4.19 -3.30 1.97
N ILE A 91 4.16 -2.04 2.38
CA ILE A 91 3.62 -0.93 1.58
C ILE A 91 4.80 -0.04 1.18
N ARG A 92 5.00 0.16 -0.11
CA ARG A 92 5.91 1.20 -0.62
C ARG A 92 5.14 2.52 -0.68
N ALA A 93 5.41 3.38 0.29
CA ALA A 93 4.66 4.61 0.46
C ALA A 93 5.14 5.71 -0.51
N ASP A 94 4.17 6.34 -1.16
CA ASP A 94 4.34 7.52 -2.02
C ASP A 94 3.62 8.76 -1.46
N GLY A 95 2.73 8.57 -0.49
CA GLY A 95 1.99 9.63 0.18
C GLY A 95 1.98 9.44 1.69
N ILE A 96 2.11 10.56 2.41
CA ILE A 96 2.03 10.61 3.86
C ILE A 96 1.21 11.82 4.30
N ARG A 97 0.39 11.61 5.33
CA ARG A 97 -0.26 12.66 6.10
C ARG A 97 -0.10 12.38 7.58
N VAL A 98 0.64 13.24 8.28
CA VAL A 98 0.75 13.19 9.73
C VAL A 98 -0.50 13.82 10.34
N LEU A 99 -1.17 13.10 11.23
CA LEU A 99 -2.37 13.56 11.93
C LEU A 99 -2.00 14.36 13.18
N PRO A 100 -2.81 15.37 13.56
CA PRO A 100 -2.61 16.09 14.81
C PRO A 100 -2.71 15.15 16.01
N LYS A 101 -1.80 15.28 16.96
CA LYS A 101 -1.89 14.56 18.25
C LYS A 101 -3.05 15.19 19.04
N ALA A 102 -3.99 14.38 19.50
CA ALA A 102 -5.01 14.84 20.44
C ALA A 102 -4.27 15.34 21.70
N SER A 103 -4.43 16.64 21.99
CA SER A 103 -3.85 17.32 23.16
C SER A 103 -4.75 17.12 24.37
#